data_AF-A0A7U9SNP5-F1
#
_entry.id   AF-A0A7U9SNP5-F1
#
_cell.length_a   1.000
_cell.length_b   1.000
_cell.length_c   1.000
_cell.angle_alpha   90.00
_cell.angle_beta   90.00
_cell.angle_gamma   90.00
#
_symmetry.space_group_name_H-M   'P 1'
#
loop_
_entity.id
_entity.type
_entity.pdbx_description
1 polymer ?
#
loop_
_entity_poly.entity_id
_entity_poly.type
_entity_poly.pdbx_seq_one_letter_code
_entity_poly.pdbx_strand_id
1 'polypeptide(L)'
;MKYFTSCTNRKNSHRYRAEEIFYQVGKIFWLPFCVVGFWFARGGYGKYGGDMSCAIRRMCGFPCPGCGGTRAFYYLFQGNISESFRQNPIVLFGISAYVHFMLLYCWRSRRSARQEGKGHFQGIHVEYYAYAAIFVLLSQWLVKLANILVLLVERA
;
A
#
# COMPACT_ATOMS: atom_id res chain seq x y z
N MET A 1 40.18 7.61 -16.69
CA MET A 1 38.74 7.29 -16.69
C MET A 1 38.16 7.49 -15.28
N LYS A 2 38.04 8.74 -14.79
CA LYS A 2 37.61 9.07 -13.41
C LYS A 2 36.33 9.92 -13.33
N TYR A 3 35.69 10.22 -14.47
CA TYR A 3 34.51 11.09 -14.51
C TYR A 3 33.18 10.35 -14.28
N PHE A 4 33.15 9.02 -14.38
CA PHE A 4 31.90 8.25 -14.28
C PHE A 4 31.44 7.99 -12.83
N THR A 5 32.34 8.10 -11.85
CA THR A 5 32.04 7.81 -10.44
C THR A 5 31.31 8.95 -9.72
N SER A 6 31.35 10.17 -10.28
CA SER A 6 30.71 11.35 -9.65
C SER A 6 29.20 11.42 -9.95
N CYS A 7 28.77 10.98 -11.14
CA CYS A 7 27.34 10.93 -11.51
C CYS A 7 26.58 9.82 -10.77
N THR A 8 27.22 8.68 -10.48
CA THR A 8 26.61 7.61 -9.67
C THR A 8 26.47 8.01 -8.20
N ASN A 9 27.43 8.76 -7.67
CA ASN A 9 27.40 9.23 -6.28
C ASN A 9 26.24 10.25 -6.04
N ARG A 10 26.03 11.20 -6.97
CA ARG A 10 24.93 12.17 -6.88
C ARG A 10 23.53 11.53 -7.00
N LYS A 11 23.38 10.46 -7.80
CA LYS A 11 22.11 9.70 -7.89
C LYS A 11 21.79 8.92 -6.60
N ASN A 12 22.81 8.35 -5.96
CA ASN A 12 22.63 7.60 -4.71
C ASN A 12 22.28 8.51 -3.51
N SER A 13 22.86 9.71 -3.42
CA SER A 13 22.54 10.65 -2.33
C SER A 13 21.10 11.20 -2.39
N HIS A 14 20.55 11.41 -3.59
CA HIS A 14 19.17 11.86 -3.76
C HIS A 14 18.15 10.75 -3.43
N ARG A 15 18.46 9.49 -3.76
CA ARG A 15 17.62 8.33 -3.41
C ARG A 15 17.51 8.14 -1.89
N TYR A 16 18.62 8.27 -1.18
CA TYR A 16 18.65 8.17 0.29
C TYR A 16 17.71 9.19 0.98
N ARG A 17 17.70 10.43 0.51
CA ARG A 17 16.86 11.50 1.06
C ARG A 17 15.36 11.27 0.83
N ALA A 18 14.97 10.61 -0.28
CA ALA A 18 13.58 10.27 -0.53
C ALA A 18 13.05 9.25 0.50
N GLU A 19 13.84 8.20 0.80
CA GLU A 19 13.48 7.17 1.80
C GLU A 19 13.27 7.77 3.19
N GLU A 20 14.16 8.68 3.61
CA GLU A 20 14.07 9.41 4.88
C GLU A 20 12.82 10.29 4.94
N ILE A 21 12.53 11.04 3.87
CA ILE A 21 11.32 11.87 3.76
C ILE A 21 10.07 11.00 3.82
N PHE A 22 10.00 9.90 3.07
CA PHE A 22 8.86 8.99 3.08
C PHE A 22 8.63 8.38 4.46
N TYR A 23 9.69 8.03 5.19
CA TYR A 23 9.57 7.54 6.56
C TYR A 23 9.03 8.61 7.51
N GLN A 24 9.56 9.84 7.48
CA GLN A 24 9.12 10.93 8.35
C GLN A 24 7.67 11.34 8.07
N VAL A 25 7.33 11.44 6.79
CA VAL A 25 5.96 11.68 6.31
C VAL A 25 5.06 10.53 6.80
N GLY A 26 5.43 9.28 6.55
CA GLY A 26 4.69 8.11 7.01
C GLY A 26 4.37 8.16 8.50
N LYS A 27 5.37 8.45 9.35
CA LYS A 27 5.20 8.56 10.79
C LYS A 27 4.20 9.65 11.20
N ILE A 28 4.28 10.83 10.59
CA ILE A 28 3.40 11.96 10.88
C ILE A 28 1.97 11.67 10.42
N PHE A 29 1.80 11.05 9.25
CA PHE A 29 0.49 10.76 8.66
C PHE A 29 -0.17 9.49 9.24
N TRP A 30 0.59 8.58 9.83
CA TRP A 30 0.07 7.32 10.36
C TRP A 30 -0.93 7.51 11.51
N LEU A 31 -0.59 8.35 12.48
CA LEU A 31 -1.45 8.67 13.63
C LEU A 31 -2.82 9.22 13.22
N PRO A 32 -2.91 10.32 12.42
CA PRO A 32 -4.18 10.83 11.98
C PRO A 32 -4.91 9.83 11.07
N PHE A 33 -4.20 9.05 10.24
CA PHE A 33 -4.81 8.01 9.42
C PHE A 33 -5.50 6.92 10.27
N CYS A 34 -4.85 6.43 11.33
CA CYS A 34 -5.46 5.46 12.24
C CYS A 34 -6.63 6.06 13.02
N VAL A 35 -6.52 7.30 13.50
CA VAL A 35 -7.58 7.98 14.24
C VAL A 35 -8.81 8.21 13.36
N VAL A 36 -8.61 8.73 12.15
CA VAL A 36 -9.69 8.93 11.16
C VAL A 36 -10.28 7.59 10.73
N GLY A 37 -9.45 6.58 10.47
CA GLY A 37 -9.90 5.24 10.11
C GLY A 37 -10.75 4.58 11.20
N PHE A 38 -10.34 4.71 12.47
CA PHE A 38 -11.09 4.21 13.61
C PHE A 38 -12.41 4.96 13.81
N TRP A 39 -12.40 6.29 13.70
CA TRP A 39 -13.62 7.09 13.75
C TRP A 39 -14.59 6.73 12.62
N PHE A 40 -14.06 6.57 11.40
CA PHE A 40 -14.82 6.18 10.22
C PHE A 40 -15.43 4.77 10.38
N ALA A 41 -14.69 3.82 10.95
CA ALA A 41 -15.17 2.47 11.21
C ALA A 41 -16.24 2.41 12.30
N ARG A 42 -16.20 3.28 13.32
CA ARG A 42 -17.19 3.29 14.42
C ARG A 42 -18.48 4.03 14.10
N GLY A 43 -18.42 5.13 13.35
CA GLY A 43 -19.59 6.00 13.11
C GLY A 43 -19.84 6.39 11.66
N GLY A 44 -18.82 6.40 10.81
CA GLY A 44 -18.94 6.83 9.42
C GLY A 44 -19.58 5.77 8.51
N TYR A 45 -19.17 4.52 8.64
CA TYR A 45 -19.55 3.49 7.67
C TYR A 45 -21.05 3.18 7.65
N GLY A 46 -21.75 3.24 8.79
CA GLY A 46 -23.20 3.08 8.84
C GLY A 46 -23.97 4.15 8.05
N LYS A 47 -23.37 5.33 7.86
CA LYS A 47 -23.98 6.46 7.14
C LYS A 47 -23.62 6.50 5.65
N TYR A 48 -22.47 5.94 5.25
CA TYR A 48 -21.95 5.99 3.88
C TYR A 48 -21.85 4.62 3.18
N GLY A 49 -22.17 3.52 3.86
CA GLY A 49 -21.97 2.14 3.37
C GLY A 49 -22.87 1.73 2.20
N GLY A 50 -24.07 2.35 2.09
CA GLY A 50 -25.00 2.17 0.97
C GLY A 50 -24.55 2.89 -0.31
N ASP A 51 -24.01 4.09 -0.15
CA ASP A 51 -23.59 4.96 -1.26
C ASP A 51 -22.17 4.66 -1.78
N MET A 52 -21.37 3.86 -1.06
CA MET A 52 -20.10 3.31 -1.55
C MET A 52 -20.28 2.17 -2.57
N SER A 53 -21.40 2.16 -3.27
CA SER A 53 -21.58 1.41 -4.51
C SER A 53 -20.82 2.17 -5.60
N CYS A 54 -19.64 1.67 -5.99
CA CYS A 54 -18.75 2.33 -6.94
C CYS A 54 -19.51 2.84 -8.17
N ALA A 55 -19.59 4.17 -8.34
CA ALA A 55 -20.34 4.79 -9.42
C ALA A 55 -19.92 4.28 -10.81
N ILE A 56 -18.63 3.97 -10.97
CA ILE A 56 -18.06 3.37 -12.19
C ILE A 56 -18.64 1.98 -12.45
N ARG A 57 -18.83 1.14 -11.42
CA ARG A 57 -19.48 -0.18 -11.60
C ARG A 57 -20.95 -0.02 -12.01
N ARG A 58 -21.62 1.02 -11.50
CA ARG A 58 -23.03 1.30 -11.83
C ARG A 58 -23.18 1.86 -13.25
N MET A 59 -22.23 2.65 -13.73
CA MET A 59 -22.25 3.26 -15.07
C MET A 59 -21.66 2.35 -16.16
N CYS A 60 -20.54 1.68 -15.89
CA CYS A 60 -19.83 0.85 -16.88
C CYS A 60 -20.10 -0.65 -16.75
N GLY A 61 -20.77 -1.12 -15.68
CA GLY A 61 -21.00 -2.56 -15.43
C GLY A 61 -19.75 -3.32 -14.93
N PHE A 62 -18.55 -2.82 -15.21
CA PHE A 62 -17.27 -3.43 -14.80
C PHE A 62 -16.69 -2.85 -13.51
N PRO A 63 -16.11 -3.67 -12.62
CA PRO A 63 -15.43 -3.18 -11.42
C PRO A 63 -14.08 -2.54 -11.79
N CYS A 64 -13.82 -1.34 -11.25
CA CYS A 64 -12.50 -0.72 -11.32
C CYS A 64 -11.50 -1.43 -10.40
N PRO A 65 -10.16 -1.30 -10.61
CA PRO A 65 -9.15 -1.96 -9.79
C PRO A 65 -9.18 -1.57 -8.30
N GLY A 66 -9.76 -0.41 -7.98
CA GLY A 66 -9.94 0.06 -6.59
C GLY A 66 -11.29 -0.32 -5.97
N CYS A 67 -12.17 -1.01 -6.69
CA CYS A 67 -13.55 -1.22 -6.26
C CYS A 67 -13.60 -2.10 -5.00
N GLY A 68 -14.19 -1.54 -3.93
CA GLY A 68 -14.29 -2.18 -2.61
C GLY A 68 -13.13 -1.90 -1.65
N GLY A 69 -12.17 -1.02 -2.02
CA GLY A 69 -11.08 -0.63 -1.12
C GLY A 69 -11.58 -0.08 0.22
N THR A 70 -12.58 0.80 0.20
CA THR A 70 -13.12 1.38 1.44
C THR A 70 -13.86 0.36 2.32
N ARG A 71 -14.48 -0.65 1.70
CA ARG A 71 -15.07 -1.81 2.39
C ARG A 71 -14.00 -2.67 3.06
N ALA A 72 -12.92 -2.96 2.34
CA ALA A 72 -11.80 -3.69 2.90
C ALA A 72 -11.17 -2.92 4.09
N PHE A 73 -10.94 -1.61 3.95
CA PHE A 73 -10.48 -0.76 5.05
C PHE A 73 -11.42 -0.81 6.26
N TYR A 74 -12.73 -0.75 6.05
CA TYR A 74 -13.70 -0.87 7.12
C TYR A 74 -13.59 -2.20 7.88
N TYR A 75 -13.59 -3.34 7.17
CA TYR A 75 -13.46 -4.66 7.79
C TYR A 75 -12.11 -4.83 8.49
N LEU A 76 -11.06 -4.22 7.96
CA LEU A 76 -9.75 -4.22 8.59
C LEU A 76 -9.78 -3.51 9.96
N PHE A 77 -10.36 -2.32 10.05
CA PHE A 77 -10.50 -1.58 11.31
C PHE A 77 -11.50 -2.23 12.28
N GLN A 78 -12.44 -3.04 11.78
CA GLN A 78 -13.25 -3.93 12.62
C GLN A 78 -12.50 -5.16 13.16
N GLY A 79 -11.30 -5.45 12.64
CA GLY A 79 -10.54 -6.65 12.99
C GLY A 79 -10.94 -7.91 12.20
N ASN A 80 -11.81 -7.79 11.19
CA ASN A 80 -12.18 -8.91 10.33
C ASN A 80 -11.28 -8.97 9.09
N ILE A 81 -10.11 -9.59 9.27
CA ILE A 81 -9.08 -9.72 8.22
C ILE A 81 -9.58 -10.60 7.06
N SER A 82 -10.38 -11.64 7.34
CA SER A 82 -10.90 -12.55 6.32
C SER A 82 -11.84 -11.84 5.34
N GLU A 83 -12.78 -11.05 5.87
CA GLU A 83 -13.69 -10.25 5.04
C GLU A 83 -12.97 -9.12 4.32
N SER A 84 -11.97 -8.49 4.96
CA SER A 84 -11.11 -7.51 4.27
C SER A 84 -10.39 -8.11 3.06
N PHE A 85 -9.90 -9.36 3.17
CA PHE A 85 -9.20 -10.05 2.09
C PHE A 85 -10.14 -10.38 0.93
N ARG A 86 -11.36 -10.84 1.21
CA ARG A 86 -12.37 -11.10 0.17
C ARG A 86 -12.75 -9.85 -0.61
N GLN A 87 -12.78 -8.69 0.04
CA GLN A 87 -13.20 -7.44 -0.59
C GLN A 87 -12.10 -6.84 -1.48
N ASN A 88 -10.93 -6.58 -0.89
CA ASN A 88 -9.80 -5.99 -1.61
C ASN A 88 -8.46 -6.31 -0.92
N PRO A 89 -7.73 -7.33 -1.37
CA PRO A 89 -6.46 -7.70 -0.75
C PRO A 89 -5.36 -6.64 -0.91
N ILE A 90 -5.53 -5.62 -1.78
CA ILE A 90 -4.56 -4.52 -1.92
C ILE A 90 -4.42 -3.72 -0.63
N VAL A 91 -5.51 -3.59 0.14
CA VAL A 91 -5.53 -2.81 1.38
C VAL A 91 -4.64 -3.50 2.43
N LEU A 92 -4.78 -4.83 2.53
CA LEU A 92 -3.94 -5.65 3.37
C LEU A 92 -2.48 -5.60 2.93
N PHE A 93 -2.23 -5.72 1.63
CA PHE A 93 -0.88 -5.62 1.08
C PHE A 93 -0.24 -4.26 1.42
N GLY A 94 -0.95 -3.15 1.17
CA GLY A 94 -0.46 -1.80 1.45
C GLY A 94 -0.07 -1.59 2.91
N ILE A 95 -0.90 -2.08 3.85
CA ILE A 95 -0.61 -1.97 5.29
C ILE A 95 0.52 -2.89 5.71
N SER A 96 0.57 -4.13 5.21
CA SER A 96 1.68 -5.03 5.48
C SER A 96 3.02 -4.49 4.96
N ALA A 97 3.02 -3.90 3.75
CA ALA A 97 4.20 -3.30 3.15
C ALA A 97 4.67 -2.09 3.96
N TYR A 98 3.74 -1.25 4.42
CA TYR A 98 4.05 -0.13 5.29
C TYR A 98 4.66 -0.58 6.63
N VAL A 99 4.04 -1.54 7.31
CA VAL A 99 4.55 -2.08 8.58
C VAL A 99 5.91 -2.73 8.37
N HIS A 100 6.09 -3.50 7.30
CA HIS A 100 7.36 -4.11 6.96
C HIS A 100 8.46 -3.07 6.74
N PHE A 101 8.17 -2.00 5.98
CA PHE A 101 9.11 -0.90 5.77
C PHE A 101 9.49 -0.22 7.09
N MET A 102 8.50 0.05 7.95
CA MET A 102 8.73 0.70 9.24
C MET A 102 9.56 -0.18 10.20
N LEU A 103 9.32 -1.49 10.21
CA LEU A 103 10.10 -2.46 10.99
C LEU A 103 11.54 -2.57 10.49
N LEU A 104 11.74 -2.66 9.18
CA LEU A 104 13.07 -2.70 8.58
C LEU A 104 13.88 -1.43 8.91
N TYR A 105 13.23 -0.26 8.84
CA TYR A 105 13.87 1.01 9.19
C TYR A 105 14.20 1.07 10.69
N CYS A 106 13.27 0.68 11.57
CA CYS A 106 13.51 0.64 13.02
C CYS A 106 14.63 -0.34 13.40
N TRP A 107 14.63 -1.53 12.81
CA TRP A 107 15.67 -2.53 13.05
C TRP A 107 17.04 -2.06 12.57
N ARG A 108 17.11 -1.41 11.40
CA ARG A 108 18.35 -0.79 10.91
C ARG A 108 18.82 0.36 11.79
N SER A 109 17.92 1.24 12.25
CA SER A 109 18.28 2.34 13.15
C SER A 109 18.91 1.82 14.45
N ARG A 110 18.34 0.75 15.03
CA ARG A 110 18.93 0.06 16.20
C ARG A 110 20.27 -0.61 15.89
N ARG A 111 20.46 -1.14 14.67
CA ARG A 111 21.73 -1.76 14.24
C ARG A 111 22.81 -0.72 13.93
N SER A 112 22.44 0.43 13.38
CA SER A 112 23.36 1.52 13.04
C SER A 112 23.91 2.19 14.30
N ALA A 113 23.10 2.32 15.35
CA ALA A 113 23.57 2.73 16.68
C ALA A 113 24.57 1.74 17.31
N ARG A 114 24.67 0.52 16.77
CA ARG A 114 25.62 -0.53 17.20
C ARG A 114 26.83 -0.69 16.25
N GLN A 115 26.83 -0.02 15.09
CA GLN A 115 27.88 -0.08 14.07
C GLN A 115 28.28 1.35 13.64
N GLU A 116 28.84 2.14 14.56
CA GLU A 116 29.32 3.51 14.26
C GLU A 116 30.52 3.58 13.29
N GLY A 117 31.10 2.46 12.85
CA GLY A 117 32.37 2.46 12.12
C GLY A 117 32.35 2.06 10.63
N LYS A 118 31.38 1.27 10.15
CA LYS A 118 31.43 0.69 8.79
C LYS A 118 30.02 0.34 8.30
N GLY A 119 29.39 1.23 7.54
CA GLY A 119 28.11 0.94 6.93
C GLY A 119 27.87 1.81 5.71
N HIS A 120 28.31 1.35 4.55
CA HIS A 120 27.86 1.90 3.27
C HIS A 120 26.34 1.75 3.21
N PHE A 121 25.63 2.88 3.33
CA PHE A 121 24.18 2.98 3.21
C PHE A 121 23.74 2.50 1.83
N GLN A 122 23.39 1.22 1.70
CA GLN A 122 22.64 0.73 0.55
C GLN A 122 21.18 1.15 0.73
N GLY A 123 20.73 2.08 -0.11
CA GLY A 123 19.36 2.58 -0.13
C GLY A 123 18.35 1.44 -0.27
N ILE A 124 17.29 1.50 0.50
CA ILE A 124 16.14 0.61 0.34
C ILE A 124 15.51 0.96 -1.00
N HIS A 125 15.45 0.00 -1.92
CA HIS A 125 14.83 0.19 -3.22
C HIS A 125 13.31 0.37 -3.08
N VAL A 126 12.84 1.58 -2.74
CA VAL A 126 11.42 1.96 -2.62
C VAL A 126 10.67 1.70 -3.93
N GLU A 127 11.38 1.79 -5.06
CA GLU A 127 10.88 1.42 -6.39
C GLU A 127 10.31 -0.01 -6.40
N TYR A 128 10.92 -0.96 -5.70
CA TYR A 128 10.44 -2.34 -5.62
C TYR A 128 9.06 -2.44 -4.96
N TYR A 129 8.80 -1.67 -3.91
CA TYR A 129 7.50 -1.66 -3.24
C TYR A 129 6.41 -1.06 -4.12
N ALA A 130 6.73 -0.02 -4.90
CA ALA A 130 5.80 0.55 -5.88
C ALA A 130 5.47 -0.47 -6.98
N TYR A 131 6.48 -1.16 -7.54
CA TYR A 131 6.27 -2.21 -8.53
C TYR A 131 5.45 -3.38 -7.96
N ALA A 132 5.74 -3.81 -6.72
CA ALA A 132 4.98 -4.85 -6.05
C ALA A 132 3.52 -4.44 -5.82
N ALA A 133 3.25 -3.19 -5.43
CA ALA A 133 1.89 -2.68 -5.25
C ALA A 133 1.11 -2.66 -6.58
N ILE A 134 1.74 -2.21 -7.67
CA ILE A 134 1.15 -2.21 -9.01
C ILE A 134 0.87 -3.65 -9.46
N PHE A 135 1.81 -4.57 -9.25
CA PHE A 135 1.66 -5.97 -9.60
C PHE A 135 0.46 -6.59 -8.86
N VAL A 136 0.38 -6.42 -7.54
CA VAL A 136 -0.74 -6.92 -6.72
C VAL A 136 -2.08 -6.33 -7.18
N LEU A 137 -2.13 -5.03 -7.48
CA LEU A 137 -3.31 -4.34 -7.98
C LEU A 137 -3.79 -4.93 -9.31
N LEU A 138 -2.87 -5.12 -10.26
CA LEU A 138 -3.18 -5.68 -11.57
C LEU A 138 -3.60 -7.15 -11.47
N SER A 139 -2.88 -7.97 -10.70
CA SER A 139 -3.23 -9.37 -10.48
C SER A 139 -4.64 -9.51 -9.89
N GLN A 140 -5.00 -8.69 -8.90
CA GLN A 140 -6.35 -8.71 -8.32
C GLN A 140 -7.42 -8.28 -9.30
N TRP A 141 -7.14 -7.25 -10.10
CA TRP A 141 -8.09 -6.79 -11.10
C TRP A 141 -8.34 -7.85 -12.16
N LEU A 142 -7.30 -8.55 -12.61
CA LEU A 142 -7.41 -9.68 -13.54
C LEU A 142 -8.27 -10.82 -12.96
N VAL A 143 -8.08 -11.19 -11.69
CA VAL A 143 -8.92 -12.23 -11.04
C VAL A 143 -10.38 -11.81 -10.98
N LYS A 144 -10.67 -10.55 -10.62
CA LYS A 144 -12.05 -10.02 -10.61
C LYS A 144 -12.66 -10.00 -12.01
N LEU A 145 -11.90 -9.62 -13.03
CA LEU A 145 -12.34 -9.64 -14.43
C LEU A 145 -12.64 -11.07 -14.90
N ALA A 146 -11.75 -12.02 -14.62
CA ALA A 146 -11.92 -13.42 -15.01
C ALA A 146 -13.19 -14.03 -14.39
N ASN A 147 -13.43 -13.82 -13.10
CA ASN A 147 -14.64 -14.29 -12.43
C ASN A 147 -15.91 -13.71 -13.04
N ILE A 148 -15.90 -12.43 -13.43
CA ILE A 148 -17.05 -11.80 -14.09
C ILE A 148 -17.23 -12.36 -15.50
N LEU A 149 -16.14 -12.55 -16.24
CA LEU A 149 -16.20 -13.13 -17.58
C LEU A 149 -16.78 -14.55 -17.56
N VAL A 150 -16.34 -15.38 -16.61
CA VAL A 150 -16.89 -16.74 -16.40
C VAL A 150 -18.38 -16.68 -16.10
N LEU A 151 -18.81 -15.80 -15.18
CA LEU A 151 -20.23 -15.63 -14.86
C LEU A 151 -21.05 -15.13 -16.06
N LEU A 152 -20.48 -14.29 -16.93
CA LEU A 152 -21.16 -13.83 -18.15
C LEU A 152 -21.30 -14.96 -19.17
N VAL A 153 -20.28 -15.81 -19.31
CA VAL A 153 -20.30 -16.99 -20.19
C VAL A 153 -21.29 -18.04 -19.69
N GLU A 154 -21.37 -18.28 -18.38
CA GLU A 154 -22.35 -19.23 -17.80
C GLU A 154 -23.81 -18.75 -17.92
N ARG A 155 -24.03 -17.45 -18.13
CA ARG A 155 -25.37 -16.86 -18.28
C ARG A 155 -25.80 -16.65 -19.74
N ALA A 156 -24.92 -16.90 -20.70
CA ALA A 156 -25.19 -16.80 -22.14
C ALA A 156 -25.55 -18.17 -22.72
#